data_AF-A0A0A2HQP6-F1
#
_entry.id   AF-A0A0A2HQP6-F1
#
_cell.length_a   1.000
_cell.length_b   1.000
_cell.length_c   1.000
_cell.angle_alpha   90.00
_cell.angle_beta   90.00
_cell.angle_gamma   90.00
#
_symmetry.space_group_name_H-M   'P 1'
#
loop_
_entity.id
_entity.type
_entity.pdbx_description
1 polymer ?
#
loop_
_entity_poly.entity_id
_entity_poly.type
_entity_poly.pdbx_seq_one_letter_code
_entity_poly.pdbx_strand_id
1 'polypeptide(L)'
;MSLNHADQYQKVGTFVVDDPVSAMNIVLGWQPRYVRAFNVNNLASYEYFSGMSAGTSLDNGNHADTQWSVNAAGSISLYAGRASGSTITGTVAVTAGSATVTGTSTNFIGELVVGDKIMVNGETRVVAAIATTTSLTTETTFDAAASAVSCYDMSGKGPGFTLGTDICDTAADVVRWLALR
;
A
#
# COMPACT_ATOMS: atom_id res chain seq x y z
N MET A 1 3.06 6.27 -28.70
CA MET A 1 2.46 7.26 -27.80
C MET A 1 3.48 7.49 -26.68
N SER A 2 4.26 8.56 -26.78
CA SER A 2 5.39 8.79 -25.86
C SER A 2 4.85 9.20 -24.50
N LEU A 3 5.16 8.45 -23.46
CA LEU A 3 4.93 8.86 -22.08
C LEU A 3 5.69 10.16 -21.83
N ASN A 4 5.05 11.11 -21.15
CA ASN A 4 5.63 12.39 -20.79
C ASN A 4 6.83 12.14 -19.87
N HIS A 5 7.97 12.79 -20.15
CA HIS A 5 9.22 12.62 -19.38
C HIS A 5 9.02 13.03 -17.90
N ALA A 6 8.02 13.87 -17.60
CA ALA A 6 7.64 14.25 -16.24
C ALA A 6 7.15 13.06 -15.37
N ASP A 7 6.41 12.10 -15.94
CA ASP A 7 5.87 10.95 -15.19
C ASP A 7 6.97 9.93 -14.80
N GLN A 8 8.17 10.05 -15.41
CA GLN A 8 9.33 9.24 -15.04
C GLN A 8 10.07 9.77 -13.81
N TYR A 9 9.90 11.05 -13.46
CA TYR A 9 10.58 11.69 -12.33
C TYR A 9 9.64 12.06 -11.19
N GLN A 10 8.34 12.08 -11.46
CA GLN A 10 7.32 12.49 -10.51
C GLN A 10 6.12 11.56 -10.60
N LYS A 11 5.60 11.15 -9.44
CA LYS A 11 4.28 10.53 -9.30
C LYS A 11 3.50 11.25 -8.23
N VAL A 12 2.21 11.39 -8.44
CA VAL A 12 1.27 11.96 -7.46
C VAL A 12 0.09 11.03 -7.30
N GLY A 13 -0.60 11.16 -6.18
CA GLY A 13 -1.84 10.42 -5.98
C GLY A 13 -2.62 10.93 -4.79
N THR A 14 -3.76 10.30 -4.57
CA THR A 14 -4.61 10.53 -3.42
C THR A 14 -5.10 9.18 -2.95
N PHE A 15 -5.03 8.95 -1.63
CA PHE A 15 -5.57 7.76 -0.98
C PHE A 15 -6.36 8.18 0.26
N VAL A 16 -7.28 7.33 0.67
CA VAL A 16 -7.85 7.38 2.01
C VAL A 16 -7.02 6.42 2.85
N VAL A 17 -6.43 6.92 3.93
CA VAL A 17 -5.67 6.15 4.90
C VAL A 17 -6.53 6.01 6.15
N ASP A 18 -6.82 4.78 6.56
CA ASP A 18 -7.63 4.48 7.75
C ASP A 18 -6.72 4.20 8.97
N ASP A 19 -6.98 4.86 10.10
CA ASP A 19 -6.54 4.46 11.43
C ASP A 19 -7.67 3.64 12.11
N PRO A 20 -7.40 2.55 12.87
CA PRO A 20 -6.12 2.20 13.49
C PRO A 20 -5.17 1.29 12.68
N VAL A 21 -3.89 1.68 12.62
CA VAL A 21 -2.67 0.86 12.39
C VAL A 21 -2.33 0.31 10.98
N SER A 22 -3.00 0.69 9.90
CA SER A 22 -2.67 0.09 8.58
C SER A 22 -1.86 1.02 7.69
N ALA A 23 -0.53 0.94 7.83
CA ALA A 23 0.40 1.60 6.91
C ALA A 23 0.11 1.20 5.45
N MET A 24 0.10 2.17 4.53
CA MET A 24 -0.26 1.95 3.12
C MET A 24 0.98 1.98 2.22
N ASN A 25 1.23 0.87 1.54
CA ASN A 25 2.32 0.77 0.57
C ASN A 25 1.90 1.38 -0.78
N ILE A 26 2.70 2.31 -1.29
CA ILE A 26 2.50 2.95 -2.58
C ILE A 26 3.63 2.51 -3.50
N VAL A 27 3.26 1.72 -4.52
CA VAL A 27 4.19 1.15 -5.49
C VAL A 27 4.48 2.16 -6.60
N LEU A 28 5.73 2.61 -6.70
CA LEU A 28 6.15 3.55 -7.74
C LEU A 28 6.88 2.85 -8.89
N GLY A 29 7.47 1.68 -8.64
CA GLY A 29 8.41 1.00 -9.54
C GLY A 29 9.86 1.51 -9.39
N TRP A 30 10.10 2.45 -8.48
CA TRP A 30 11.39 3.04 -8.16
C TRP A 30 11.41 3.49 -6.69
N GLN A 31 12.59 3.52 -6.07
CA GLN A 31 12.74 4.08 -4.73
C GLN A 31 12.76 5.61 -4.82
N PRO A 32 11.86 6.31 -4.12
CA PRO A 32 11.84 7.77 -4.16
C PRO A 32 12.97 8.40 -3.36
N ARG A 33 13.41 9.57 -3.82
CA ARG A 33 14.37 10.41 -3.09
C ARG A 33 13.72 11.49 -2.26
N TYR A 34 12.51 11.88 -2.66
CA TYR A 34 11.69 12.81 -1.91
C TYR A 34 10.24 12.36 -1.95
N VAL A 35 9.56 12.43 -0.81
CA VAL A 35 8.12 12.23 -0.71
C VAL A 35 7.55 13.34 0.14
N ARG A 36 6.47 13.96 -0.33
CA ARG A 36 5.61 14.81 0.47
C ARG A 36 4.23 14.17 0.53
N ALA A 37 3.71 13.99 1.74
CA ALA A 37 2.33 13.63 2.00
C ALA A 37 1.63 14.79 2.72
N PHE A 38 0.41 15.10 2.31
CA PHE A 38 -0.43 16.12 2.89
C PHE A 38 -1.75 15.48 3.30
N ASN A 39 -2.00 15.45 4.60
CA ASN A 39 -3.29 15.03 5.13
C ASN A 39 -4.26 16.20 4.97
N VAL A 40 -5.30 16.01 4.16
CA VAL A 40 -6.26 17.06 3.80
C VAL A 40 -7.23 17.36 4.96
N ASN A 41 -7.40 16.41 5.88
CA ASN A 41 -8.36 16.51 6.97
C ASN A 41 -7.81 17.40 8.11
N ASN A 42 -6.59 17.12 8.56
CA ASN A 42 -5.94 17.87 9.63
C ASN A 42 -4.91 18.91 9.12
N LEU A 43 -4.71 18.97 7.81
CA LEU A 43 -3.78 19.87 7.11
C LEU A 43 -2.31 19.63 7.48
N ALA A 44 -1.96 18.51 8.13
CA ALA A 44 -0.57 18.19 8.41
C ALA A 44 0.18 17.82 7.13
N SER A 45 1.45 18.22 7.07
CA SER A 45 2.35 17.86 5.97
C SER A 45 3.56 17.10 6.48
N TYR A 46 3.85 15.99 5.82
CA TYR A 46 4.95 15.09 6.14
C TYR A 46 5.92 15.03 4.96
N GLU A 47 7.20 15.28 5.23
CA GLU A 47 8.25 15.25 4.22
C GLU A 47 9.34 14.23 4.55
N TYR A 48 9.67 13.41 3.56
CA TYR A 48 10.74 12.44 3.61
C TYR A 48 11.79 12.76 2.56
N PHE A 49 13.06 12.65 2.95
CA PHE A 49 14.23 12.74 2.08
C PHE A 49 15.04 11.45 2.14
N SER A 50 15.64 11.06 1.02
CA SER A 50 16.54 9.90 0.96
C SER A 50 17.64 10.02 2.02
N GLY A 51 17.79 8.98 2.83
CA GLY A 51 18.78 8.94 3.92
C GLY A 51 18.21 9.29 5.30
N MET A 52 16.94 9.72 5.40
CA MET A 52 16.25 9.77 6.69
C MET A 52 16.02 8.35 7.22
N SER A 53 15.97 8.23 8.55
CA SER A 53 15.63 6.97 9.21
C SER A 53 14.26 6.48 8.73
N ALA A 54 14.15 5.18 8.46
CA ALA A 54 12.90 4.59 8.01
C ALA A 54 11.78 4.83 9.04
N GLY A 55 10.60 5.23 8.55
CA GLY A 55 9.44 5.52 9.39
C GLY A 55 9.51 6.88 10.07
N THR A 56 10.46 7.75 9.68
CA THR A 56 10.53 9.12 10.19
C THR A 56 10.33 10.14 9.08
N SER A 57 9.64 11.23 9.39
CA SER A 57 9.47 12.35 8.46
C SER A 57 9.54 13.68 9.20
N LEU A 58 9.76 14.76 8.46
CA LEU A 58 9.53 16.10 8.99
C LEU A 58 8.03 16.37 8.95
N ASP A 59 7.44 16.53 10.11
CA ASP A 59 6.02 16.79 10.30
C ASP A 59 5.80 18.26 10.68
N ASN A 60 4.89 18.90 9.96
CA ASN A 60 4.34 20.19 10.34
C ASN A 60 2.90 19.99 10.86
N GLY A 61 2.78 19.50 12.10
CA GLY A 61 1.53 19.04 12.70
C GLY A 61 0.51 20.13 13.04
N ASN A 62 0.82 21.41 12.77
CA ASN A 62 -0.14 22.50 12.88
C ASN A 62 0.30 23.64 11.96
N HIS A 63 -0.61 24.11 11.10
CA HIS A 63 -0.44 25.27 10.21
C HIS A 63 -0.20 26.61 10.94
N ALA A 64 0.25 26.59 12.20
CA ALA A 64 0.71 27.77 12.89
C ALA A 64 2.14 28.09 12.44
N ASP A 65 2.34 29.28 11.87
CA ASP A 65 3.63 29.81 11.39
C ASP A 65 4.74 29.87 12.48
N THR A 66 4.44 29.41 13.69
CA THR A 66 5.35 29.35 14.84
C THR A 66 5.91 27.96 15.15
N GLN A 67 5.43 26.88 14.51
CA GLN A 67 6.00 25.54 14.70
C GLN A 67 7.12 25.29 13.67
N TRP A 68 8.29 24.91 14.17
CA TRP A 68 9.31 24.26 13.34
C TRP A 68 8.89 22.82 13.09
N SER A 69 9.15 22.28 11.89
CA SER A 69 8.86 20.88 11.61
C SER A 69 9.61 19.98 12.59
N VAL A 70 8.89 19.05 13.20
CA VAL A 70 9.45 18.06 14.13
C VAL A 70 9.73 16.76 13.38
N ASN A 71 10.68 15.96 13.87
CA ASN A 71 10.82 14.59 13.35
C ASN A 71 9.72 13.73 13.99
N ALA A 72 8.72 13.35 13.21
CA ALA A 72 7.68 12.42 13.64
C ALA A 72 8.15 10.98 13.40
N ALA A 73 7.90 10.09 14.36
CA ALA A 73 8.01 8.65 14.14
C ALA A 73 6.83 8.14 13.30
N GLY A 74 6.76 6.83 13.02
CA GLY A 74 5.59 6.16 12.43
C GLY A 74 5.05 6.74 11.11
N SER A 75 5.78 7.61 10.41
CA SER A 75 5.26 8.38 9.28
C SER A 75 5.75 7.79 7.95
N ILE A 76 6.60 8.44 7.17
CA ILE A 76 6.96 7.92 5.84
C ILE A 76 8.14 6.93 5.93
N SER A 77 8.06 5.80 5.24
CA SER A 77 9.20 4.88 5.05
C SER A 77 9.39 4.48 3.59
N LEU A 78 10.60 4.07 3.21
CA LEU A 78 10.83 3.51 1.88
C LEU A 78 10.24 2.11 1.80
N TYR A 79 9.46 1.86 0.76
CA TYR A 79 8.95 0.54 0.44
C TYR A 79 9.92 -0.13 -0.54
N ALA A 80 10.54 -1.23 -0.12
CA ALA A 80 11.52 -1.93 -0.94
C ALA A 80 10.91 -2.63 -2.17
N GLY A 81 9.58 -2.78 -2.22
CA GLY A 81 8.94 -3.73 -3.12
C GLY A 81 8.69 -5.07 -2.44
N ARG A 82 8.07 -5.98 -3.18
CA ARG A 82 7.84 -7.36 -2.75
C ARG A 82 8.20 -8.29 -3.89
N ALA A 83 9.00 -9.32 -3.63
CA ALA A 83 9.38 -10.27 -4.67
C ALA A 83 8.20 -11.14 -5.06
N SER A 84 8.13 -11.58 -6.32
CA SER A 84 7.22 -12.65 -6.74
C SER A 84 7.45 -13.91 -5.90
N GLY A 85 6.37 -14.55 -5.48
CA GLY A 85 6.37 -15.67 -4.54
C GLY A 85 6.39 -15.27 -3.06
N SER A 86 6.37 -13.97 -2.72
CA SER A 86 6.28 -13.55 -1.33
C SER A 86 4.90 -13.87 -0.74
N THR A 87 4.81 -14.15 0.55
CA THR A 87 3.54 -14.36 1.26
C THR A 87 2.74 -13.08 1.42
N ILE A 88 1.42 -13.16 1.22
CA ILE A 88 0.43 -12.14 1.62
C ILE A 88 0.22 -12.29 3.13
N THR A 89 -0.03 -11.19 3.84
CA THR A 89 -0.34 -11.27 5.28
C THR A 89 -1.58 -12.12 5.56
N GLY A 90 -1.62 -12.75 6.72
CA GLY A 90 -2.77 -13.56 7.13
C GLY A 90 -2.91 -14.89 6.39
N THR A 91 -4.13 -15.42 6.39
CA THR A 91 -4.48 -16.68 5.69
C THR A 91 -5.74 -16.50 4.87
N VAL A 92 -5.97 -17.40 3.91
CA VAL A 92 -7.13 -17.37 3.03
C VAL A 92 -7.87 -18.70 3.01
N ALA A 93 -9.14 -18.62 2.64
CA ALA A 93 -10.00 -19.76 2.34
C ALA A 93 -10.67 -19.57 0.97
N VAL A 94 -10.78 -20.66 0.23
CA VAL A 94 -11.42 -20.74 -1.09
C VAL A 94 -12.30 -21.98 -1.16
N THR A 95 -13.36 -21.93 -1.95
CA THR A 95 -14.27 -23.07 -2.19
C THR A 95 -14.15 -23.51 -3.64
N ALA A 96 -14.12 -24.83 -3.88
CA ALA A 96 -14.11 -25.38 -5.23
C ALA A 96 -15.31 -24.86 -6.04
N GLY A 97 -15.07 -24.45 -7.28
CA GLY A 97 -16.07 -23.85 -8.17
C GLY A 97 -16.46 -22.41 -7.83
N SER A 98 -15.78 -21.76 -6.89
CA SER A 98 -15.97 -20.34 -6.55
C SER A 98 -14.72 -19.51 -6.88
N ALA A 99 -14.93 -18.27 -7.30
CA ALA A 99 -13.85 -17.29 -7.53
C ALA A 99 -13.61 -16.38 -6.31
N THR A 100 -14.38 -16.53 -5.24
CA THR A 100 -14.24 -15.71 -4.04
C THR A 100 -13.09 -16.22 -3.18
N VAL A 101 -12.20 -15.31 -2.79
CA VAL A 101 -11.16 -15.55 -1.79
C VAL A 101 -11.52 -14.78 -0.54
N THR A 102 -11.66 -15.51 0.57
CA THR A 102 -11.94 -14.93 1.88
C THR A 102 -10.67 -14.96 2.73
N GLY A 103 -10.23 -13.79 3.16
CA GLY A 103 -9.06 -13.60 4.00
C GLY A 103 -9.38 -13.54 5.49
N THR A 104 -8.44 -13.99 6.33
CA THR A 104 -8.42 -13.78 7.78
C THR A 104 -7.13 -13.05 8.13
N SER A 105 -7.25 -11.86 8.74
CA SER A 105 -6.13 -10.97 9.06
C SER A 105 -5.22 -10.63 7.87
N THR A 106 -5.82 -10.55 6.68
CA THR A 106 -5.17 -10.13 5.43
C THR A 106 -5.31 -8.62 5.24
N ASN A 107 -4.47 -8.04 4.36
CA ASN A 107 -4.65 -6.67 3.86
C ASN A 107 -4.65 -6.62 2.32
N PHE A 108 -5.67 -7.18 1.68
CA PHE A 108 -5.73 -7.25 0.21
C PHE A 108 -5.69 -5.89 -0.48
N ILE A 109 -6.32 -4.86 0.07
CA ILE A 109 -6.31 -3.50 -0.51
C ILE A 109 -4.90 -2.90 -0.49
N GLY A 110 -4.14 -3.13 0.59
CA GLY A 110 -2.79 -2.58 0.74
C GLY A 110 -1.68 -3.41 0.07
N GLU A 111 -1.92 -4.71 -0.16
CA GLU A 111 -0.90 -5.64 -0.64
C GLU A 111 -1.07 -6.08 -2.10
N LEU A 112 -2.27 -5.91 -2.67
CA LEU A 112 -2.61 -6.35 -4.02
C LEU A 112 -3.30 -5.25 -4.81
N VAL A 113 -3.23 -5.36 -6.13
CA VAL A 113 -4.04 -4.57 -7.07
C VAL A 113 -4.72 -5.52 -8.05
N VAL A 114 -5.83 -5.07 -8.64
CA VAL A 114 -6.51 -5.81 -9.70
C VAL A 114 -5.54 -6.11 -10.85
N GLY A 115 -5.56 -7.35 -11.33
CA GLY A 115 -4.63 -7.88 -12.33
C GLY A 115 -3.43 -8.62 -11.75
N ASP A 116 -3.19 -8.54 -10.43
CA ASP A 116 -2.14 -9.34 -9.80
C ASP A 116 -2.45 -10.83 -9.87
N LYS A 117 -1.41 -11.64 -10.00
CA LYS A 117 -1.46 -13.09 -9.85
C LYS A 117 -1.23 -13.46 -8.40
N ILE A 118 -2.19 -14.18 -7.83
CA ILE A 118 -2.06 -14.79 -6.51
C ILE A 118 -2.01 -16.31 -6.62
N MET A 119 -1.32 -16.96 -5.69
CA MET A 119 -1.31 -18.41 -5.58
C MET A 119 -1.88 -18.84 -4.22
N VAL A 120 -2.86 -19.74 -4.25
CA VAL A 120 -3.52 -20.33 -3.08
C VAL A 120 -3.57 -21.84 -3.28
N ASN A 121 -3.06 -22.61 -2.32
CA ASN A 121 -3.04 -24.08 -2.38
C ASN A 121 -2.45 -24.65 -3.70
N GLY A 122 -1.43 -23.98 -4.25
CA GLY A 122 -0.78 -24.37 -5.53
C GLY A 122 -1.52 -23.92 -6.79
N GLU A 123 -2.72 -23.34 -6.67
CA GLU A 123 -3.47 -22.80 -7.80
C GLU A 123 -3.20 -21.31 -7.97
N THR A 124 -2.71 -20.90 -9.14
CA THR A 124 -2.54 -19.49 -9.48
C THR A 124 -3.80 -18.93 -10.12
N ARG A 125 -4.23 -17.74 -9.67
CA ARG A 125 -5.39 -17.01 -10.18
C ARG A 125 -5.07 -15.53 -10.32
N VAL A 126 -5.74 -14.87 -11.26
CA VAL A 126 -5.64 -13.41 -11.45
C VAL A 126 -6.72 -12.74 -10.62
N VAL A 127 -6.37 -11.70 -9.86
CA VAL A 127 -7.30 -10.89 -9.07
C VAL A 127 -8.16 -10.04 -10.01
N ALA A 128 -9.47 -10.28 -10.03
CA ALA A 128 -10.44 -9.54 -10.84
C ALA A 128 -10.98 -8.29 -10.13
N ALA A 129 -11.20 -8.37 -8.82
CA ALA A 129 -11.66 -7.24 -8.01
C ALA A 129 -11.24 -7.44 -6.55
N ILE A 130 -10.98 -6.34 -5.84
CA ILE A 130 -10.70 -6.35 -4.40
C ILE A 130 -11.84 -5.58 -3.74
N ALA A 131 -12.68 -6.29 -2.99
CA ALA A 131 -13.88 -5.71 -2.37
C ALA A 131 -13.54 -5.07 -1.02
N THR A 132 -12.73 -5.74 -0.20
CA THR A 132 -12.29 -5.27 1.12
C THR A 132 -10.86 -5.75 1.42
N THR A 133 -10.29 -5.37 2.56
CA THR A 133 -9.00 -5.90 3.06
C THR A 133 -9.00 -7.43 3.24
N THR A 134 -10.18 -8.05 3.33
CA THR A 134 -10.37 -9.49 3.59
C THR A 134 -11.22 -10.20 2.54
N SER A 135 -11.58 -9.54 1.44
CA SER A 135 -12.36 -10.16 0.37
C SER A 135 -11.94 -9.67 -1.00
N LEU A 136 -11.66 -10.62 -1.90
CA LEU A 136 -11.41 -10.37 -3.31
C LEU A 136 -12.05 -11.46 -4.16
N THR A 137 -12.19 -11.20 -5.46
CA THR A 137 -12.61 -12.19 -6.44
C THR A 137 -11.54 -12.36 -7.51
N THR A 138 -11.40 -13.58 -8.03
CA THR A 138 -10.51 -13.91 -9.13
C THR A 138 -11.24 -13.98 -10.47
N GLU A 139 -10.50 -13.93 -11.59
CA GLU A 139 -11.10 -14.03 -12.93
C GLU A 139 -11.66 -15.43 -13.23
N THR A 140 -11.04 -16.47 -12.64
CA THR A 140 -11.46 -17.86 -12.77
C THR A 140 -11.64 -18.50 -11.39
N THR A 141 -12.52 -19.49 -11.31
CA THR A 141 -12.82 -20.22 -10.06
C THR A 141 -11.66 -21.10 -9.62
N PHE A 142 -11.56 -21.40 -8.34
CA PHE A 142 -10.63 -22.41 -7.80
C PHE A 142 -11.17 -23.82 -8.06
N ASP A 143 -10.28 -24.77 -8.33
CA ASP A 143 -10.62 -26.16 -8.60
C ASP A 143 -10.74 -26.96 -7.29
N ALA A 144 -9.89 -26.66 -6.31
CA ALA A 144 -9.93 -27.24 -4.98
C ALA A 144 -10.37 -26.24 -3.90
N ALA A 145 -11.01 -26.76 -2.85
CA ALA A 145 -11.24 -26.00 -1.63
C ALA A 145 -9.98 -25.98 -0.76
N ALA A 146 -9.75 -24.87 -0.06
CA ALA A 146 -8.70 -24.75 0.94
C ALA A 146 -9.16 -23.81 2.07
N SER A 147 -8.63 -24.00 3.27
CA SER A 147 -8.98 -23.20 4.44
C SER A 147 -7.75 -22.91 5.30
N ALA A 148 -7.65 -21.67 5.80
CA ALA A 148 -6.56 -21.20 6.63
C ALA A 148 -5.16 -21.45 6.02
N VAL A 149 -5.03 -21.31 4.69
CA VAL A 149 -3.77 -21.50 3.96
C VAL A 149 -3.11 -20.16 3.61
N SER A 150 -1.80 -20.16 3.42
CA SER A 150 -1.08 -18.97 2.93
C SER A 150 -1.48 -18.64 1.49
N CYS A 151 -1.51 -17.34 1.18
CA CYS A 151 -1.60 -16.81 -0.17
C CYS A 151 -0.27 -16.18 -0.56
N TYR A 152 0.12 -16.27 -1.82
CA TYR A 152 1.37 -15.69 -2.34
C TYR A 152 1.09 -14.71 -3.48
N ASP A 153 1.79 -13.57 -3.53
CA ASP A 153 1.79 -12.69 -4.72
C ASP A 153 2.84 -13.19 -5.69
N MET A 154 2.42 -13.59 -6.88
CA MET A 154 3.28 -14.12 -7.93
C MET A 154 3.69 -13.06 -8.95
N SER A 155 3.17 -11.84 -8.84
CA SER A 155 3.44 -10.72 -9.76
C SER A 155 4.72 -10.00 -9.40
N GLY A 156 4.97 -9.86 -8.09
CA GLY A 156 6.03 -9.00 -7.58
C GLY A 156 5.66 -7.51 -7.71
N LYS A 157 6.10 -6.72 -6.74
CA LYS A 157 5.88 -5.27 -6.66
C LYS A 157 7.21 -4.56 -6.65
N GLY A 158 7.36 -3.56 -7.51
CA GLY A 158 8.52 -2.67 -7.50
C GLY A 158 8.56 -1.79 -6.24
N PRO A 159 9.68 -1.11 -6.00
CA PRO A 159 9.83 -0.23 -4.84
C PRO A 159 8.92 1.01 -4.90
N GLY A 160 8.85 1.72 -3.78
CA GLY A 160 8.10 2.95 -3.60
C GLY A 160 8.24 3.49 -2.17
N PHE A 161 7.15 3.89 -1.56
CA PHE A 161 7.12 4.32 -0.16
C PHE A 161 5.88 3.83 0.56
N THR A 162 5.92 3.84 1.88
CA THR A 162 4.80 3.51 2.76
C THR A 162 4.38 4.77 3.49
N LEU A 163 3.08 5.10 3.44
CA LEU A 163 2.46 6.04 4.36
C LEU A 163 2.21 5.30 5.67
N GLY A 164 2.90 5.71 6.74
CA GLY A 164 2.78 5.08 8.04
C GLY A 164 1.57 5.56 8.84
N THR A 165 1.50 5.07 10.07
CA THR A 165 0.38 5.23 11.00
C THR A 165 0.22 6.66 11.50
N ASP A 166 1.29 7.46 11.54
CA ASP A 166 1.24 8.78 12.14
C ASP A 166 0.78 9.86 11.14
N ILE A 167 0.51 9.47 9.88
CA ILE A 167 0.08 10.38 8.81
C ILE A 167 -1.44 10.63 8.86
N CYS A 168 -2.22 9.66 9.34
CA CYS A 168 -3.65 9.76 9.59
C CYS A 168 -3.93 9.77 11.09
N ASP A 169 -4.92 10.55 11.55
CA ASP A 169 -5.38 10.48 12.93
C ASP A 169 -6.48 9.42 13.09
N THR A 170 -7.23 9.42 14.21
CA THR A 170 -8.15 8.36 14.66
C THR A 170 -9.34 8.06 13.71
N ALA A 171 -9.36 8.63 12.50
CA ALA A 171 -10.36 8.43 11.47
C ALA A 171 -9.76 8.24 10.06
N ALA A 172 -10.60 7.82 9.12
CA ALA A 172 -10.28 7.74 7.70
C ALA A 172 -9.92 9.12 7.12
N ASP A 173 -8.64 9.34 6.85
CA ASP A 173 -8.13 10.62 6.38
C ASP A 173 -7.74 10.58 4.90
N VAL A 174 -8.04 11.67 4.19
CA VAL A 174 -7.65 11.81 2.79
C VAL A 174 -6.22 12.35 2.74
N VAL A 175 -5.30 11.55 2.21
CA VAL A 175 -3.90 11.93 2.03
C VAL A 175 -3.60 12.12 0.56
N ARG A 176 -3.12 13.32 0.21
CA ARG A 176 -2.55 13.63 -1.10
C ARG A 176 -1.04 13.50 -1.04
N TRP A 177 -0.42 12.94 -2.06
CA TRP A 177 1.02 12.73 -2.05
C TRP A 177 1.68 13.07 -3.38
N LEU A 178 2.97 13.40 -3.26
CA LEU A 178 3.92 13.63 -4.33
C LEU A 178 5.19 12.85 -4.01
N ALA A 179 5.66 12.05 -4.96
CA ALA A 179 6.95 11.40 -4.89
C ALA A 179 7.82 11.86 -6.06
N LEU A 180 9.08 12.15 -5.77
CA LEU A 180 10.10 12.53 -6.75
C LEU A 180 11.29 11.58 -6.68
N ARG A 181 11.87 11.30 -7.85
CA ARG A 181 13.09 10.51 -8.00
C ARG A 181 14.34 11.31 -7.69
#